data_AF-A0A2N5ZTU3-F1
#
_entry.id   AF-A0A2N5ZTU3-F1
#
_cell.length_a   1.000
_cell.length_b   1.000
_cell.length_c   1.000
_cell.angle_alpha   90.00
_cell.angle_beta   90.00
_cell.angle_gamma   90.00
#
_symmetry.space_group_name_H-M   'P 1'
#
loop_
_entity.id
_entity.type
_entity.pdbx_description
1 polymer ?
#
loop_
_entity_poly.entity_id
_entity_poly.type
_entity_poly.pdbx_seq_one_letter_code
_entity_poly.pdbx_strand_id
1 'polypeptide(L)'
;MFFATSSNQIFETIQDQEVISSIWLTLRVSFLATLFFAIGAIPLSYYLARSNFKLKKLINGIIDIPIVIPHSAAGIAILGFISRDSVLGKMASSVGLNFVGHPVGIALAMAFVSIPFLINAARDGFENVPVKLEKTALNLGASPISVFFTIS
;
A
#
# COMPACT_ATOMS: atom_id res chain seq x y z
N MET A 1 0.44 15.41 -29.42
CA MET A 1 -0.77 14.72 -28.91
C MET A 1 -1.70 15.67 -28.16
N PHE A 2 -1.22 16.51 -27.23
CA PHE A 2 -2.08 17.46 -26.49
C PHE A 2 -2.75 18.58 -27.32
N PHE A 3 -2.19 18.96 -28.48
CA PHE A 3 -2.76 20.00 -29.35
C PHE A 3 -3.83 19.49 -30.33
N ALA A 4 -4.18 18.20 -30.28
CA ALA A 4 -5.18 17.60 -31.17
C ALA A 4 -6.58 17.45 -30.53
N THR A 5 -6.72 17.72 -29.23
CA THR A 5 -7.98 17.57 -28.52
C THR A 5 -8.75 18.89 -28.57
N SER A 6 -9.93 18.89 -29.17
CA SER A 6 -10.81 20.07 -29.19
C SER A 6 -11.44 20.28 -27.80
N SER A 7 -11.75 21.54 -27.45
CA SER A 7 -12.38 21.86 -26.15
C SER A 7 -13.71 21.11 -25.94
N ASN A 8 -14.42 20.81 -27.03
CA ASN A 8 -15.65 20.02 -27.00
C ASN A 8 -15.40 18.56 -26.62
N GLN A 9 -14.34 17.94 -27.14
CA GLN A 9 -13.97 16.56 -26.79
C GLN A 9 -13.63 16.42 -25.31
N ILE A 10 -13.03 17.44 -24.69
CA ILE A 10 -12.77 17.43 -23.24
C ILE A 10 -14.08 17.44 -22.47
N PHE A 11 -15.03 18.28 -22.88
CA PHE A 11 -16.33 18.38 -22.22
C PHE A 11 -17.14 17.08 -22.37
N GLU A 12 -17.12 16.47 -23.55
CA GLU A 12 -17.72 15.15 -23.81
C GLU A 12 -17.09 14.06 -22.94
N THR A 13 -15.75 14.02 -22.86
CA THR A 13 -15.02 13.04 -22.04
C THR A 13 -15.33 13.18 -20.54
N ILE A 14 -15.51 14.41 -20.04
CA ILE A 14 -15.88 14.66 -18.64
C ILE A 14 -17.30 14.17 -18.34
N GLN A 15 -18.20 14.18 -19.31
CA GLN A 15 -19.58 13.69 -19.17
C GLN A 15 -19.73 12.19 -19.42
N ASP A 16 -18.67 11.53 -19.90
CA ASP A 16 -18.65 10.10 -20.16
C ASP A 16 -18.79 9.30 -18.86
N GLN A 17 -19.83 8.48 -18.80
CA GLN A 17 -20.15 7.65 -17.63
C GLN A 17 -19.08 6.59 -17.34
N GLU A 18 -18.42 6.06 -18.37
CA GLU A 18 -17.36 5.06 -18.22
C GLU A 18 -16.11 5.70 -17.61
N VAL A 19 -15.77 6.92 -18.04
CA VAL A 19 -14.65 7.70 -17.47
C VAL A 19 -14.91 8.04 -16.01
N ILE A 20 -16.09 8.58 -15.70
CA ILE A 20 -16.48 8.92 -14.32
C ILE A 20 -16.46 7.67 -13.43
N SER A 21 -17.05 6.57 -13.91
CA SER A 21 -17.08 5.29 -13.18
C SER A 21 -15.67 4.76 -12.91
N SER A 22 -14.78 4.84 -13.90
CA SER A 22 -13.39 4.38 -13.76
C SER A 22 -12.61 5.22 -12.74
N ILE A 23 -12.72 6.54 -12.79
CA ILE A 23 -12.09 7.45 -11.81
C ILE A 23 -12.58 7.12 -10.40
N TRP A 24 -13.90 6.95 -10.24
CA TRP A 24 -14.50 6.70 -8.94
C TRP A 24 -14.16 5.32 -8.38
N LEU A 25 -14.08 4.31 -9.25
CA LEU A 25 -13.58 2.99 -8.91
C LEU A 25 -12.14 3.07 -8.42
N THR A 26 -11.25 3.75 -9.16
CA THR A 26 -9.85 3.93 -8.76
C THR A 26 -9.74 4.62 -7.41
N LEU A 27 -10.46 5.74 -7.19
CA LEU A 27 -10.43 6.48 -5.94
C LEU A 27 -10.93 5.63 -4.76
N ARG A 28 -12.08 4.96 -4.91
CA ARG A 28 -12.65 4.12 -3.85
C ARG A 28 -11.74 2.95 -3.49
N VAL A 29 -11.24 2.24 -4.50
CA VAL A 29 -10.41 1.04 -4.28
C VAL A 29 -9.06 1.42 -3.67
N SER A 30 -8.39 2.43 -4.21
CA SER A 30 -7.09 2.88 -3.68
C SER A 30 -7.22 3.45 -2.26
N PHE A 31 -8.28 4.19 -1.95
CA PHE A 31 -8.52 4.72 -0.62
C PHE A 31 -8.74 3.61 0.41
N LEU A 32 -9.64 2.66 0.13
CA LEU A 32 -9.92 1.54 1.01
C LEU A 32 -8.70 0.62 1.18
N ALA A 33 -7.97 0.35 0.09
CA ALA A 33 -6.73 -0.41 0.13
C ALA A 33 -5.70 0.28 1.03
N THR A 34 -5.48 1.59 0.84
CA THR A 34 -4.53 2.35 1.66
C THR A 34 -4.88 2.28 3.13
N LEU A 35 -6.15 2.49 3.49
CA LEU A 35 -6.60 2.42 4.88
C LEU A 35 -6.38 1.01 5.47
N PHE A 36 -6.73 -0.03 4.73
CA PHE A 36 -6.55 -1.41 5.15
C PHE A 36 -5.08 -1.77 5.36
N PHE A 37 -4.22 -1.47 4.38
CA PHE A 37 -2.80 -1.79 4.46
C PHE A 37 -2.05 -0.91 5.47
N ALA A 38 -2.51 0.32 5.72
CA ALA A 38 -1.93 1.19 6.74
C ALA A 38 -1.99 0.59 8.14
N ILE A 39 -3.04 -0.18 8.46
CA ILE A 39 -3.19 -0.86 9.75
C ILE A 39 -2.00 -1.80 10.03
N GLY A 40 -1.46 -2.46 9.00
CA GLY A 40 -0.29 -3.32 9.12
C GLY A 40 1.04 -2.61 8.85
N ALA A 41 1.06 -1.74 7.84
CA ALA A 41 2.28 -1.07 7.39
C ALA A 41 2.81 -0.08 8.43
N ILE A 42 1.95 0.69 9.10
CA ILE A 42 2.39 1.69 10.08
C ILE A 42 3.05 1.03 11.31
N PRO A 43 2.46 0.02 11.97
CA PRO A 43 3.13 -0.67 13.08
C PRO A 43 4.43 -1.36 12.66
N LEU A 44 4.46 -1.96 11.46
CA LEU A 44 5.67 -2.55 10.91
C LEU A 44 6.77 -1.50 10.72
N SER A 45 6.41 -0.33 10.20
CA SER A 45 7.34 0.78 9.98
C SER A 45 7.91 1.32 11.27
N TYR A 46 7.07 1.48 12.30
CA TYR A 46 7.50 1.85 13.65
C TYR A 46 8.49 0.83 14.23
N TYR A 47 8.16 -0.46 14.11
CA TYR A 47 9.04 -1.54 14.56
C TYR A 47 10.39 -1.50 13.82
N LEU A 48 10.38 -1.28 12.50
CA LEU A 48 11.60 -1.16 11.70
C LEU A 48 12.40 0.09 12.08
N ALA A 49 11.76 1.23 12.35
CA ALA A 49 12.44 2.46 12.77
C ALA A 49 13.15 2.31 14.12
N ARG A 50 12.52 1.63 15.08
CA ARG A 50 13.03 1.52 16.46
C ARG A 50 13.94 0.31 16.71
N SER A 51 13.86 -0.73 15.89
CA SER A 51 14.63 -1.97 16.10
C SER A 51 15.93 -1.98 15.31
N ASN A 52 16.99 -2.54 15.92
CA ASN A 52 18.27 -2.83 15.27
C ASN A 52 18.59 -4.32 15.43
N PHE A 53 18.26 -5.12 14.42
CA PHE A 53 18.52 -6.57 14.40
C PHE A 53 19.19 -6.99 13.07
N LYS A 54 19.92 -8.11 13.10
CA LYS A 54 20.77 -8.56 11.98
C LYS A 54 20.02 -8.72 10.65
N LEU A 55 18.77 -9.17 10.68
CA LEU A 55 17.93 -9.41 9.49
C LEU A 55 17.21 -8.17 8.98
N LYS A 56 17.34 -7.00 9.63
CA LYS A 56 16.64 -5.77 9.22
C LYS A 56 16.92 -5.38 7.77
N LYS A 57 18.17 -5.52 7.33
CA LYS A 57 18.57 -5.25 5.94
C LYS A 57 17.87 -6.17 4.94
N LEU A 58 17.72 -7.45 5.28
CA LEU A 58 17.02 -8.41 4.41
C LEU A 58 15.53 -8.07 4.30
N ILE A 59 14.90 -7.74 5.43
CA ILE A 59 13.48 -7.36 5.45
C ILE A 59 13.24 -6.08 4.65
N ASN A 60 14.08 -5.05 4.84
CA ASN A 60 14.01 -3.83 4.04
C ASN A 60 14.21 -4.14 2.54
N GLY A 61 15.18 -5.00 2.21
CA GLY A 61 15.40 -5.46 0.84
C GLY A 61 14.15 -6.10 0.24
N ILE A 62 13.48 -6.99 0.98
CA ILE A 62 12.23 -7.64 0.53
C ILE A 62 11.11 -6.62 0.33
N ILE A 63 10.97 -5.66 1.25
CA ILE A 63 9.96 -4.60 1.15
C ILE A 63 10.20 -3.74 -0.09
N ASP A 64 11.46 -3.49 -0.46
CA ASP A 64 11.81 -2.62 -1.58
C ASP A 64 11.86 -3.35 -2.94
N ILE A 65 11.77 -4.69 -2.98
CA ILE A 65 11.73 -5.49 -4.22
C ILE A 65 10.72 -4.96 -5.25
N PRO A 66 9.46 -4.62 -4.88
CA PRO A 66 8.47 -4.18 -5.87
C PRO A 66 8.87 -2.90 -6.61
N ILE A 67 9.66 -2.02 -5.98
CA ILE A 67 10.08 -0.74 -6.56
C ILE A 67 11.04 -0.96 -7.74
N VAL A 68 11.87 -2.00 -7.67
CA VAL A 68 12.87 -2.30 -8.71
C VAL A 68 12.34 -3.18 -9.84
N ILE A 69 11.18 -3.82 -9.64
CA ILE A 69 10.57 -4.69 -10.64
C ILE A 69 9.87 -3.83 -11.71
N PRO A 70 10.11 -4.05 -13.02
CA PRO A 70 9.35 -3.41 -14.08
C PRO A 70 7.85 -3.63 -13.92
N HIS A 71 7.02 -2.59 -14.08
CA HIS A 71 5.57 -2.66 -13.84
C HIS A 71 4.89 -3.81 -14.59
N SER A 72 5.29 -4.11 -15.83
CA SER A 72 4.76 -5.24 -16.58
C SER A 72 5.12 -6.60 -15.94
N ALA A 73 6.35 -6.75 -15.44
CA ALA A 73 6.77 -7.95 -14.73
C ALA A 73 6.07 -8.09 -13.37
N ALA A 74 5.85 -6.97 -12.66
CA ALA A 74 5.05 -6.95 -11.44
C ALA A 74 3.61 -7.41 -11.71
N GLY A 75 3.00 -6.92 -12.79
CA GLY A 75 1.67 -7.36 -13.22
C GLY A 75 1.58 -8.87 -13.46
N ILE A 76 2.54 -9.43 -14.19
CA ILE A 76 2.61 -10.88 -14.45
C ILE A 76 2.83 -11.67 -13.15
N ALA A 77 3.74 -11.22 -12.28
CA ALA A 77 3.98 -11.85 -11.00
C ALA A 77 2.72 -11.89 -10.14
N ILE A 78 2.05 -10.74 -9.98
CA ILE A 78 0.79 -10.64 -9.22
C ILE A 78 -0.27 -11.53 -9.84
N LEU A 79 -0.46 -11.50 -11.16
CA LEU A 79 -1.39 -12.40 -11.86
C LEU A 79 -1.07 -13.86 -11.56
N GLY A 80 0.20 -14.26 -11.54
CA GLY A 80 0.62 -15.60 -11.14
C GLY A 80 0.21 -15.97 -9.70
N PHE A 81 0.14 -15.01 -8.78
CA PHE A 81 -0.31 -15.19 -7.40
C PHE A 81 -1.83 -15.10 -7.22
N ILE A 82 -2.54 -14.33 -8.04
CA ILE A 82 -4.00 -14.09 -7.88
C ILE A 82 -4.85 -14.83 -8.92
N SER A 83 -4.26 -15.48 -9.92
CA SER A 83 -5.00 -16.23 -10.93
C SER A 83 -5.77 -17.36 -10.29
N ARG A 84 -6.89 -17.75 -10.92
CA ARG A 84 -7.72 -18.86 -10.43
C ARG A 84 -6.94 -20.18 -10.31
N ASP A 85 -5.87 -20.36 -11.08
CA ASP A 85 -5.06 -21.57 -11.08
C ASP A 85 -3.98 -21.60 -9.97
N SER A 86 -3.70 -20.45 -9.35
CA SER A 86 -2.77 -20.31 -8.24
C SER A 86 -3.34 -20.86 -6.92
N VAL A 87 -2.46 -21.19 -5.97
CA VAL A 87 -2.88 -21.69 -4.64
C VAL A 87 -3.81 -20.68 -3.94
N LEU A 88 -3.44 -19.39 -3.97
CA LEU A 88 -4.21 -18.33 -3.34
C LEU A 88 -5.54 -18.07 -4.07
N GLY A 89 -5.53 -18.08 -5.41
CA GLY A 89 -6.75 -17.92 -6.21
C GLY A 89 -7.71 -19.11 -6.08
N LYS A 90 -7.21 -20.34 -5.94
CA LYS A 90 -8.03 -21.52 -5.64
C LYS A 90 -8.67 -21.44 -4.26
N MET A 91 -7.90 -21.03 -3.24
CA MET A 91 -8.41 -20.82 -1.88
C MET A 91 -9.44 -19.69 -1.81
N ALA A 92 -9.29 -18.62 -2.59
CA ALA A 92 -10.31 -17.58 -2.66
C ALA A 92 -11.56 -18.05 -3.41
N SER A 93 -11.36 -18.82 -4.49
CA SER A 93 -12.46 -19.36 -5.29
C SER A 93 -13.31 -20.36 -4.49
N SER A 94 -12.72 -21.10 -3.55
CA SER A 94 -13.50 -21.99 -2.66
C SER A 94 -14.42 -21.25 -1.70
N VAL A 95 -14.20 -19.95 -1.48
CA VAL A 95 -15.06 -19.03 -0.71
C VAL A 95 -15.90 -18.14 -1.64
N GLY A 96 -15.89 -18.40 -2.96
CA GLY A 96 -16.66 -17.66 -3.97
C GLY A 96 -16.03 -16.34 -4.42
N LEU A 97 -14.78 -16.06 -4.04
CA LEU A 97 -14.07 -14.84 -4.44
C LEU A 97 -13.16 -15.09 -5.64
N ASN A 98 -13.35 -14.30 -6.71
CA ASN A 98 -12.43 -14.23 -7.83
C ASN A 98 -11.65 -12.91 -7.74
N PHE A 99 -10.33 -12.94 -7.77
CA PHE A 99 -9.53 -11.71 -7.73
C PHE A 99 -9.43 -11.02 -9.10
N VAL A 100 -9.39 -11.79 -10.18
CA VAL A 100 -9.28 -11.27 -11.55
C VAL A 100 -10.58 -10.55 -11.93
N GLY A 101 -10.48 -9.28 -12.32
CA GLY A 101 -11.63 -8.43 -12.65
C GLY A 101 -12.44 -7.95 -11.45
N HIS A 102 -11.96 -8.18 -10.22
CA HIS A 102 -12.66 -7.78 -8.99
C HIS A 102 -11.90 -6.66 -8.26
N PRO A 103 -12.60 -5.73 -7.58
CA PRO A 103 -11.97 -4.64 -6.82
C PRO A 103 -10.88 -5.08 -5.84
N VAL A 104 -11.01 -6.27 -5.26
CA VAL A 104 -10.01 -6.83 -4.34
C VAL A 104 -8.69 -7.17 -5.05
N GLY A 105 -8.74 -7.73 -6.26
CA GLY A 105 -7.52 -7.98 -7.04
C GLY A 105 -6.85 -6.69 -7.49
N ILE A 106 -7.64 -5.67 -7.83
CA ILE A 106 -7.15 -4.32 -8.12
C ILE A 106 -6.45 -3.73 -6.89
N ALA A 107 -7.07 -3.84 -5.70
CA ALA A 107 -6.48 -3.38 -4.45
C ALA A 107 -5.14 -4.08 -4.14
N LEU A 108 -5.06 -5.40 -4.32
CA LEU A 108 -3.82 -6.15 -4.14
C LEU A 108 -2.73 -5.72 -5.11
N ALA A 109 -3.09 -5.51 -6.39
CA ALA A 109 -2.16 -5.05 -7.40
C ALA A 109 -1.60 -3.65 -7.09
N MET A 110 -2.48 -2.72 -6.71
CA MET A 110 -2.10 -1.37 -6.26
C MET A 110 -1.20 -1.45 -5.02
N ALA A 111 -1.54 -2.30 -4.06
CA ALA A 111 -0.80 -2.43 -2.81
C ALA A 111 0.61 -2.99 -2.99
N PHE A 112 0.79 -3.96 -3.88
CA PHE A 112 2.12 -4.52 -4.19
C PHE A 112 3.12 -3.43 -4.57
N VAL A 113 2.69 -2.44 -5.36
CA VAL A 113 3.54 -1.33 -5.79
C VAL A 113 3.60 -0.21 -4.76
N SER A 114 2.51 0.05 -4.03
CA SER A 114 2.39 1.23 -3.15
C SER A 114 2.82 1.00 -1.69
N ILE A 115 2.70 -0.21 -1.15
CA ILE A 115 3.09 -0.54 0.24
C ILE A 115 4.54 -0.15 0.57
N PRO A 116 5.54 -0.40 -0.31
CA PRO A 116 6.92 -0.02 -0.03
C PRO A 116 7.08 1.47 0.25
N PHE A 117 6.38 2.31 -0.51
CA PHE A 117 6.38 3.76 -0.30
C PHE A 117 5.73 4.15 1.02
N LEU A 118 4.60 3.52 1.38
CA LEU A 118 3.95 3.76 2.67
C LEU A 118 4.87 3.38 3.84
N ILE A 119 5.52 2.21 3.76
CA ILE A 119 6.42 1.74 4.82
C ILE A 119 7.63 2.67 4.95
N ASN A 120 8.26 3.04 3.83
CA ASN A 120 9.44 3.89 3.86
C ASN A 120 9.08 5.30 4.38
N ALA A 121 7.99 5.91 3.90
CA ALA A 121 7.56 7.22 4.38
C ALA A 121 7.19 7.21 5.88
N ALA A 122 6.47 6.19 6.35
CA ALA A 122 6.13 6.06 7.77
C ALA A 122 7.38 5.83 8.62
N ARG A 123 8.30 4.97 8.18
CA ARG A 123 9.57 4.71 8.87
C ARG A 123 10.39 5.98 9.00
N ASP A 124 10.55 6.72 7.92
CA ASP A 124 11.29 7.99 7.92
C ASP A 124 10.62 9.01 8.86
N GLY A 125 9.28 9.04 8.90
CA GLY A 125 8.51 9.82 9.87
C GLY A 125 8.87 9.46 11.31
N PHE A 126 8.83 8.18 11.67
CA PHE A 126 9.21 7.71 13.00
C PHE A 126 10.69 7.99 13.31
N GLU A 127 11.60 7.78 12.36
CA GLU A 127 13.04 8.04 12.55
C GLU A 127 13.35 9.53 12.82
N ASN A 128 12.53 10.44 12.30
CA ASN A 128 12.65 11.88 12.58
C ASN A 128 12.25 12.26 14.01
N VAL A 129 11.49 11.43 14.73
CA VAL A 129 11.13 11.67 16.13
C VAL A 129 12.29 11.23 17.04
N PRO A 130 12.87 12.14 17.85
CA PRO A 130 13.95 11.78 18.75
C PRO A 130 13.53 10.72 19.78
N VAL A 131 14.21 9.58 19.80
CA VAL A 131 13.97 8.46 20.74
C VAL A 131 14.01 8.89 22.21
N LYS A 132 14.69 10.01 22.53
CA LYS A 132 14.70 10.58 23.89
C LYS A 132 13.29 10.97 24.37
N LEU A 133 12.44 11.49 23.48
CA LEU A 133 11.06 11.87 23.83
C LEU A 133 10.24 10.65 24.27
N GLU A 134 10.34 9.56 23.51
CA GLU A 134 9.68 8.29 23.84
C GLU A 134 10.17 7.74 25.18
N LYS A 135 11.49 7.74 25.41
CA LYS A 135 12.07 7.28 26.68
C LYS A 135 11.62 8.13 27.87
N THR A 136 11.52 9.45 27.70
CA THR A 136 11.01 10.34 28.74
C THR A 136 9.54 10.05 29.05
N ALA A 137 8.70 9.84 28.04
CA ALA A 137 7.30 9.49 28.24
C ALA A 137 7.13 8.14 28.98
N LEU A 138 7.93 7.12 28.62
CA LEU A 138 7.95 5.84 29.34
C LEU A 138 8.36 6.02 30.81
N ASN A 139 9.37 6.84 31.10
CA ASN A 139 9.81 7.12 32.47
C ASN A 139 8.76 7.89 33.30
N LEU A 140 7.88 8.66 32.65
CA LEU A 140 6.74 9.33 33.28
C LEU A 140 5.53 8.42 33.48
N GLY A 141 5.64 7.13 33.15
CA GLY A 141 4.59 6.12 33.36
C GLY A 141 3.66 5.90 32.17
N ALA A 142 3.94 6.50 31.00
CA ALA A 142 3.19 6.20 29.79
C ALA A 142 3.45 4.75 29.34
N SER A 143 2.40 4.05 28.89
CA SER A 143 2.55 2.72 28.30
C SER A 143 3.15 2.79 26.89
N PRO A 144 3.80 1.74 26.37
CA PRO A 144 4.35 1.74 25.01
C PRO A 144 3.32 2.06 23.91
N ILE A 145 2.07 1.62 24.10
CA ILE A 145 0.96 1.93 23.19
C ILE A 145 0.60 3.41 23.27
N SER A 146 0.55 3.99 24.47
CA SER A 146 0.29 5.41 24.64
C SER A 146 1.38 6.26 23.98
N VAL A 147 2.65 5.89 24.15
CA VAL A 147 3.78 6.56 23.50
C VAL A 147 3.64 6.52 21.98
N PHE A 148 3.31 5.35 21.42
CA PHE A 148 3.09 5.20 19.98
C PHE A 148 2.00 6.14 19.42
N PHE A 149 0.89 6.33 20.14
CA PHE A 149 -0.21 7.18 19.65
C PHE A 149 -0.08 8.67 19.97
N THR A 150 0.84 9.06 20.86
CA THR A 150 0.92 10.45 21.37
C THR A 150 2.25 11.15 21.12
N ILE A 151 3.34 10.41 20.90
CA ILE A 151 4.69 10.94 20.78
C ILE A 151 5.36 10.53 19.47
N SER A 152 5.28 9.24 19.12
CA SER A 152 6.00 8.62 18.01
C SER A 152 5.52 9.10 16.64
#